data_AF-A0AAW3V3G2-F1
#
_entry.id   AF-A0AAW3V3G2-F1
#
_cell.length_a   1.000
_cell.length_b   1.000
_cell.length_c   1.000
_cell.angle_alpha   90.00
_cell.angle_beta   90.00
_cell.angle_gamma   90.00
#
_symmetry.space_group_name_H-M   'P 1'
#
loop_
_entity.id
_entity.type
_entity.pdbx_description
1 polymer ?
#
loop_
_entity_poly.entity_id
_entity_poly.type
_entity_poly.pdbx_seq_one_letter_code
_entity_poly.pdbx_strand_id
1 'polypeptide(L)'
;MGFWEKMLGGHHGSRGGHGGGHGNSYGQGHGHRNDHGNGYPRQDDQGWGRSAPTPQASGGVACPQCKAMNAQGARFCSQCATSLVPASCGKCNGAVPAGARFCSQCGNPVG
;
A
#
# COMPACT_ATOMS: atom_id res chain seq x y z
N MET A 1 -25.54 -30.14 -23.29
CA MET A 1 -25.00 -30.82 -22.09
C MET A 1 -24.85 -29.74 -21.03
N GLY A 2 -25.84 -29.65 -20.15
CA GLY A 2 -26.10 -28.49 -19.32
C GLY A 2 -25.01 -28.29 -18.27
N PHE A 3 -24.53 -27.06 -18.15
CA PHE A 3 -23.68 -26.62 -17.03
C PHE A 3 -24.41 -26.68 -15.68
N TRP A 4 -25.71 -27.01 -15.67
CA TRP A 4 -26.55 -27.07 -14.48
C TRP A 4 -26.52 -28.43 -13.75
N GLU A 5 -26.01 -29.52 -14.36
CA GLU A 5 -26.01 -30.86 -13.75
C GLU A 5 -25.06 -31.04 -12.53
N LYS A 6 -24.33 -29.99 -12.13
CA LYS A 6 -23.34 -30.07 -11.03
C LYS A 6 -23.86 -29.59 -9.67
N MET A 7 -25.14 -29.24 -9.53
CA MET A 7 -25.73 -28.73 -8.27
C MET A 7 -26.75 -29.68 -7.60
N LEU A 8 -26.92 -30.92 -8.08
CA LEU A 8 -27.94 -31.87 -7.57
C LEU A 8 -27.37 -33.20 -7.04
N GLY A 9 -26.06 -33.26 -6.79
CA GLY A 9 -25.38 -34.48 -6.36
C GLY A 9 -25.05 -34.54 -4.87
N GLY A 10 -26.00 -34.95 -4.03
CA GLY A 10 -25.72 -35.84 -2.90
C GLY A 10 -25.43 -35.24 -1.53
N HIS A 11 -26.43 -35.36 -0.64
CA HIS A 11 -26.31 -35.35 0.82
C HIS A 11 -25.50 -36.56 1.33
N HIS A 12 -24.61 -36.39 2.32
CA HIS A 12 -24.31 -37.30 3.45
C HIS A 12 -23.27 -36.54 4.33
N GLY A 13 -23.56 -36.01 5.51
CA GLY A 13 -24.00 -36.74 6.69
C GLY A 13 -22.78 -37.30 7.45
N SER A 14 -22.08 -36.48 8.23
CA SER A 14 -21.17 -36.98 9.29
C SER A 14 -21.42 -36.20 10.58
N ARG A 15 -22.00 -36.95 11.50
CA ARG A 15 -22.46 -36.59 12.83
C ARG A 15 -21.35 -37.03 13.78
N GLY A 16 -20.91 -36.18 14.69
CA GLY A 16 -20.09 -36.58 15.83
C GLY A 16 -19.13 -35.46 16.25
N GLY A 17 -19.19 -34.90 17.45
CA GLY A 17 -20.11 -35.09 18.57
C GLY A 17 -19.94 -33.91 19.54
N HIS A 18 -21.03 -33.49 20.18
CA HIS A 18 -21.01 -32.51 21.26
C HIS A 18 -20.70 -33.24 22.56
N GLY A 19 -19.43 -33.25 22.96
CA GLY A 19 -19.01 -33.71 24.28
C GLY A 19 -19.12 -32.58 25.29
N GLY A 20 -20.28 -32.44 25.91
CA GLY A 20 -20.45 -31.62 27.12
C GLY A 20 -19.80 -32.30 28.33
N GLY A 21 -19.12 -31.50 29.14
CA GLY A 21 -18.61 -31.90 30.44
C GLY A 21 -18.71 -30.73 31.41
N HIS A 22 -19.86 -30.60 32.07
CA HIS A 22 -20.07 -29.74 33.24
C HIS A 22 -20.02 -30.60 34.51
N GLY A 23 -19.17 -30.23 35.47
CA GLY A 23 -19.01 -30.87 36.79
C GLY A 23 -17.51 -30.90 37.15
N ASN A 24 -17.01 -30.29 38.23
CA ASN A 24 -17.36 -30.45 39.65
C ASN A 24 -16.90 -29.17 40.39
N SER A 25 -17.78 -28.42 41.08
CA SER A 25 -18.19 -28.56 42.48
C SER A 25 -17.13 -28.16 43.53
N TYR A 26 -17.49 -27.12 44.31
CA TYR A 26 -16.97 -26.59 45.60
C TYR A 26 -15.46 -26.31 45.78
N GLY A 27 -15.11 -25.02 45.93
CA GLY A 27 -13.78 -24.60 46.41
C GLY A 27 -13.55 -23.09 46.38
N GLN A 28 -13.94 -22.41 47.44
CA GLN A 28 -13.63 -21.01 47.76
C GLN A 28 -12.12 -20.82 47.99
N GLY A 29 -11.48 -19.82 47.37
CA GLY A 29 -10.11 -19.45 47.72
C GLY A 29 -9.49 -18.34 46.86
N HIS A 30 -9.69 -17.09 47.27
CA HIS A 30 -8.84 -15.96 46.87
C HIS A 30 -7.56 -16.00 47.72
N GLY A 31 -6.36 -16.03 47.11
CA GLY A 31 -5.12 -15.96 47.90
C GLY A 31 -3.81 -16.14 47.12
N HIS A 32 -3.20 -15.01 46.79
CA HIS A 32 -1.75 -14.71 46.68
C HIS A 32 -0.79 -15.78 46.11
N ARG A 33 -0.45 -15.64 44.81
CA ARG A 33 0.81 -16.14 44.25
C ARG A 33 1.95 -15.23 44.71
N ASN A 34 2.75 -15.69 45.66
CA ASN A 34 4.13 -15.26 45.82
C ASN A 34 4.97 -16.54 45.83
N ASP A 35 5.65 -16.84 44.71
CA ASP A 35 7.08 -17.20 44.76
C ASP A 35 7.68 -17.35 43.34
N HIS A 36 8.56 -16.40 43.04
CA HIS A 36 9.81 -16.46 42.27
C HIS A 36 9.97 -17.43 41.08
N GLY A 37 9.81 -16.87 39.87
CA GLY A 37 10.45 -17.35 38.66
C GLY A 37 10.87 -16.15 37.80
N ASN A 38 12.19 -15.99 37.63
CA ASN A 38 12.89 -14.93 36.90
C ASN A 38 12.06 -14.31 35.75
N GLY A 39 11.59 -13.07 35.94
CA GLY A 39 10.85 -12.32 34.94
C GLY A 39 11.81 -11.67 33.95
N TYR A 40 12.35 -12.44 33.02
CA TYR A 40 12.83 -11.88 31.75
C TYR A 40 11.68 -11.06 31.14
N PRO A 41 11.90 -9.81 30.68
CA PRO A 41 10.83 -9.06 30.04
C PRO A 41 10.34 -9.87 28.84
N ARG A 42 9.02 -10.11 28.76
CA ARG A 42 8.39 -10.61 27.54
C ARG A 42 8.55 -9.54 26.47
N GLN A 43 9.59 -9.69 25.68
CA GLN A 43 9.70 -9.12 24.37
C GLN A 43 9.52 -10.33 23.45
N ASP A 44 8.28 -10.63 23.08
CA ASP A 44 8.01 -11.42 21.88
C ASP A 44 8.13 -10.50 20.66
N ASP A 45 9.26 -9.81 20.56
CA ASP A 45 9.86 -9.56 19.26
C ASP A 45 10.35 -10.92 18.75
N GLN A 46 9.79 -11.39 17.63
CA GLN A 46 10.49 -12.05 16.52
C GLN A 46 9.53 -12.96 15.75
N GLY A 47 9.23 -12.52 14.53
CA GLY A 47 8.91 -13.43 13.44
C GLY A 47 7.57 -13.18 12.80
N TRP A 48 7.44 -12.09 12.03
CA TRP A 48 7.07 -12.07 10.61
C TRP A 48 7.31 -10.65 10.12
N GLY A 49 8.52 -10.39 9.61
CA GLY A 49 9.02 -9.10 9.17
C GLY A 49 8.11 -8.37 8.17
N ARG A 50 7.14 -7.63 8.70
CA ARG A 50 6.46 -6.58 7.96
C ARG A 50 7.13 -5.27 8.35
N SER A 51 8.28 -5.01 7.75
CA SER A 51 8.72 -3.64 7.56
C SER A 51 7.52 -2.91 6.95
N ALA A 52 6.92 -1.98 7.70
CA ALA A 52 5.90 -1.12 7.14
C ALA A 52 6.47 -0.57 5.83
N PRO A 53 5.74 -0.61 4.69
CA PRO A 53 6.19 0.09 3.51
C PRO A 53 6.35 1.54 3.96
N THR A 54 7.59 2.00 4.03
CA THR A 54 7.87 3.43 4.14
C THR A 54 7.05 4.08 3.03
N PRO A 55 6.33 5.19 3.30
CA PRO A 55 5.71 5.94 2.22
C PRO A 55 6.84 6.33 1.30
N GLN A 56 7.01 5.57 0.23
CA GLN A 56 7.96 5.84 -0.82
C GLN A 56 7.45 7.16 -1.35
N ALA A 57 8.11 8.24 -0.92
CA ALA A 57 7.97 9.57 -1.46
C ALA A 57 8.42 9.43 -2.92
N SER A 58 7.49 8.90 -3.71
CA SER A 58 7.57 8.74 -5.13
C SER A 58 7.50 10.17 -5.56
N GLY A 59 8.67 10.81 -5.68
CA GLY A 59 8.77 12.20 -6.10
C GLY A 59 7.82 12.35 -7.27
N GLY A 60 6.83 13.21 -7.15
CA GLY A 60 5.93 13.45 -8.27
C GLY A 60 6.49 14.63 -9.05
N VAL A 61 6.25 14.69 -10.35
CA VAL A 61 6.39 15.94 -11.10
C VAL A 61 5.02 16.61 -11.17
N ALA A 62 4.92 17.81 -10.61
CA ALA A 62 3.71 18.61 -10.72
C ALA A 62 3.56 19.16 -12.14
N CYS A 63 2.36 19.04 -12.71
CA CYS A 63 2.08 19.61 -14.02
C CYS A 63 2.12 21.15 -13.96
N PRO A 64 2.87 21.83 -14.84
CA PRO A 64 2.93 23.30 -14.84
C PRO A 64 1.61 23.96 -15.27
N GLN A 65 0.70 23.23 -15.92
CA GLN A 65 -0.60 23.74 -16.36
C GLN A 65 -1.69 23.50 -15.30
N CYS A 66 -1.99 22.24 -14.98
CA CYS A 66 -3.10 21.88 -14.09
C CYS A 66 -2.70 21.60 -12.64
N LYS A 67 -1.40 21.61 -12.31
CA LYS A 67 -0.82 21.29 -10.99
C LYS A 67 -1.06 19.85 -10.50
N ALA A 68 -1.63 18.97 -11.31
CA ALA A 68 -1.75 17.54 -11.00
C ALA A 68 -0.38 16.90 -10.79
N MET A 69 -0.27 16.00 -9.82
CA MET A 69 0.95 15.25 -9.54
C MET A 69 1.06 14.05 -10.49
N ASN A 70 2.19 13.93 -11.19
CA ASN A 70 2.45 12.83 -12.13
C ASN A 70 3.64 12.00 -11.67
N ALA A 71 3.74 10.75 -12.13
CA ALA A 71 4.86 9.87 -11.80
C ALA A 71 6.21 10.47 -12.24
N GLN A 72 7.30 10.14 -11.53
CA GLN A 72 8.65 10.43 -12.04
C GLN A 72 8.81 9.89 -13.46
N GLY A 73 9.33 10.70 -14.38
CA GLY A 73 9.55 10.31 -15.77
C GLY A 73 8.29 10.29 -16.65
N ALA A 74 7.13 10.71 -16.15
CA ALA A 74 5.94 10.88 -16.99
C ALA A 74 6.22 11.85 -18.15
N ARG A 75 5.88 11.46 -19.38
CA ARG A 75 6.10 12.29 -20.58
C ARG A 75 5.01 13.33 -20.78
N PHE A 76 3.78 12.98 -20.40
CA PHE A 76 2.60 13.81 -20.50
C PHE A 76 1.84 13.79 -19.17
N CYS A 77 1.08 14.84 -18.89
CA CYS A 77 0.21 14.89 -17.73
C CYS A 77 -0.99 13.95 -17.91
N SER A 78 -1.28 13.14 -16.89
CA SER A 78 -2.41 12.20 -16.89
C SER A 78 -3.78 12.88 -16.82
N GLN A 79 -3.85 14.17 -16.45
CA GLN A 79 -5.11 14.91 -16.35
C GLN A 79 -5.36 15.87 -17.53
N CYS A 80 -4.32 16.53 -18.04
CA CYS A 80 -4.48 17.55 -19.09
C CYS A 80 -3.62 17.34 -20.34
N ALA A 81 -2.91 16.21 -20.44
CA ALA A 81 -2.03 15.85 -21.57
C ALA A 81 -0.87 16.83 -21.88
N THR A 82 -0.63 17.84 -21.03
CA THR A 82 0.52 18.75 -21.16
C THR A 82 1.84 17.97 -21.12
N SER A 83 2.76 18.30 -22.03
CA SER A 83 4.11 17.72 -22.04
C SER A 83 4.88 18.09 -20.77
N LEU A 84 5.47 17.08 -20.14
CA LEU A 84 6.31 17.22 -18.94
C LEU A 84 7.79 17.00 -19.25
N VAL A 85 8.13 16.67 -20.50
CA VAL A 85 9.51 16.53 -20.96
C VAL A 85 10.09 17.91 -21.31
N PRO A 86 11.37 18.16 -20.96
CA PRO A 86 12.06 19.38 -21.38
C PRO A 86 12.24 19.39 -22.91
N ALA A 87 12.03 20.57 -23.50
CA ALA A 87 12.19 20.81 -24.93
C ALA A 87 13.56 21.44 -25.23
N SER A 88 13.88 21.57 -26.52
CA SER A 88 15.04 22.35 -26.97
C SER A 88 14.55 23.68 -27.55
N CYS A 89 15.24 24.78 -27.25
CA CYS A 89 14.91 26.09 -27.81
C CYS A 89 15.22 26.11 -29.31
N GLY A 90 14.26 26.46 -30.16
CA GLY A 90 14.48 26.55 -31.62
C GLY A 90 15.48 27.63 -32.05
N LYS A 91 15.80 28.61 -31.19
CA LYS A 91 16.73 29.70 -31.52
C LYS A 91 18.19 29.39 -31.15
N CYS A 92 18.43 28.81 -29.98
CA CYS A 92 19.78 28.58 -29.46
C CYS A 92 20.08 27.12 -29.10
N ASN A 93 19.12 26.20 -29.30
CA ASN A 93 19.19 24.79 -28.94
C ASN A 93 19.42 24.49 -27.44
N GLY A 94 19.34 25.49 -26.57
CA GLY A 94 19.41 25.30 -25.13
C GLY A 94 18.23 24.52 -24.57
N ALA A 95 18.44 23.79 -23.47
CA ALA A 95 17.38 23.06 -22.79
C ALA A 95 16.32 24.00 -22.20
N VAL A 96 15.05 23.68 -22.41
CA VAL A 96 13.89 24.44 -21.96
C VAL A 96 13.09 23.54 -21.00
N PRO A 97 12.96 23.92 -19.72
CA PRO A 97 12.19 23.12 -18.77
C PRO A 97 10.71 23.06 -19.18
N ALA A 98 10.05 21.96 -18.84
CA ALA A 98 8.66 21.74 -19.19
C ALA A 98 7.76 22.85 -18.60
N GLY A 99 6.91 23.43 -19.44
CA GLY A 99 6.01 24.52 -19.06
C GLY A 99 6.65 25.91 -18.97
N ALA A 100 7.94 26.06 -19.29
CA ALA A 100 8.53 27.39 -19.45
C ALA A 100 7.93 28.13 -20.65
N ARG A 101 7.73 29.45 -20.51
CA ARG A 101 7.23 30.34 -21.59
C ARG A 101 8.36 31.00 -22.38
N PHE A 102 9.56 31.05 -21.81
CA PHE A 102 10.76 31.66 -22.39
C PHE A 102 11.99 30.76 -22.16
N CYS A 103 12.95 30.82 -23.08
CA CYS A 103 14.23 30.14 -22.91
C CYS A 103 15.11 30.88 -21.88
N SER A 104 15.57 30.17 -20.85
CA SER A 104 16.47 30.72 -19.82
C SER A 104 17.89 31.02 -20.32
N GLN A 105 18.26 30.54 -21.51
CA GLN A 105 19.58 30.76 -22.10
C GLN A 105 19.64 31.96 -23.03
N CYS A 106 18.57 32.24 -23.78
CA CYS A 106 18.56 33.32 -24.79
C CYS A 106 17.39 34.29 -24.70
N GLY A 107 16.44 34.07 -23.78
CA GLY A 107 15.28 34.95 -23.55
C GLY A 107 14.18 34.88 -24.61
N ASN A 108 14.36 34.13 -25.70
CA ASN A 108 13.36 34.00 -26.75
C ASN A 108 12.14 33.19 -26.24
N PRO A 109 10.89 33.58 -26.57
CA PRO A 109 9.71 32.75 -26.30
C PRO A 109 9.86 31.34 -26.87
N VAL A 110 9.30 30.37 -26.15
CA VAL A 110 9.23 28.97 -26.57
C VAL A 110 7.77 28.68 -26.94
N GLY A 111 7.50 28.68 -28.25
CA GLY A 111 6.18 28.52 -28.84
C GLY A 111 6.28 28.40 -30.35
#